data_AF-A0A6L3T3A8-F1
#
_entry.id   AF-A0A6L3T3A8-F1
#
_cell.length_a   1.000
_cell.length_b   1.000
_cell.length_c   1.000
_cell.angle_alpha   90.00
_cell.angle_beta   90.00
_cell.angle_gamma   90.00
#
_symmetry.space_group_name_H-M   'P 1'
#
loop_
_entity.id
_entity.type
_entity.pdbx_description
1 polymer ?
#
loop_
_entity_poly.entity_id
_entity_poly.type
_entity_poly.pdbx_seq_one_letter_code
_entity_poly.pdbx_strand_id
1 'polypeptide(L)' 'MSSTPTRNIALTPVMEEYIRAQVASGHYGNASEVVRAGLRLLMERDPAVARLKAAGSKAQPNR' A
#
# COMPACT_ATOMS: atom_id res chain seq x y z
N MET A 1 2.13 -16.87 -11.08
CA MET A 1 2.89 -15.91 -10.22
C MET A 1 2.15 -14.57 -10.15
N SER A 2 1.69 -14.11 -8.97
CA SER A 2 0.97 -12.85 -8.81
C SER A 2 1.93 -11.64 -8.85
N SER A 3 2.12 -11.07 -10.03
CA SER A 3 2.94 -9.86 -10.20
C SER A 3 2.21 -8.65 -9.63
N THR A 4 2.75 -8.05 -8.57
CA THR A 4 2.23 -6.78 -8.05
C THR A 4 2.72 -5.66 -8.97
N PRO A 5 1.83 -4.91 -9.64
CA PRO A 5 2.25 -3.87 -10.59
C PRO A 5 2.96 -2.71 -9.89
N THR A 6 4.10 -2.31 -10.42
CA THR A 6 4.86 -1.13 -9.96
C THR A 6 4.25 0.15 -10.54
N ARG A 7 4.12 1.20 -9.72
CA ARG A 7 3.63 2.52 -10.14
C ARG A 7 4.57 3.62 -9.64
N ASN A 8 4.84 4.59 -10.51
CA ASN A 8 5.42 5.88 -10.16
C ASN A 8 4.34 6.73 -9.47
N ILE A 9 4.70 7.39 -8.37
CA ILE A 9 3.86 8.39 -7.70
C ILE A 9 4.71 9.60 -7.29
N ALA A 10 4.14 10.81 -7.38
CA ALA A 10 4.76 12.01 -6.84
C ALA A 10 4.44 12.13 -5.35
N LEU A 11 5.46 12.48 -4.54
CA LEU A 11 5.35 12.69 -3.11
C LEU A 11 5.73 14.13 -2.79
N THR A 12 5.06 14.73 -1.80
CA THR A 12 5.51 16.01 -1.25
C THR A 12 6.76 15.80 -0.38
N PRO A 13 7.60 16.83 -0.16
CA PRO A 13 8.80 16.69 0.67
C PRO A 13 8.52 16.13 2.07
N VAL A 14 7.42 16.56 2.70
CA VAL A 14 6.99 16.08 4.02
C VAL A 14 6.64 14.58 4.00
N MET A 15 6.00 14.09 2.93
CA MET A 15 5.70 12.67 2.79
C MET A 15 6.97 11.83 2.59
N GLU A 16 7.93 12.34 1.81
CA GLU A 16 9.20 11.65 1.63
C GLU A 16 9.97 11.52 2.94
N GLU A 17 10.06 12.60 3.71
CA GLU A 17 10.74 12.62 5.01
C GLU A 17 10.09 11.65 6.01
N TYR A 18 8.76 11.64 6.07
CA TYR A 18 8.02 10.66 6.85
C TYR A 18 8.36 9.22 6.45
N ILE A 19 8.34 8.89 5.14
CA ILE A 19 8.67 7.54 4.66
C ILE A 19 10.11 7.17 5.03
N ARG A 20 11.07 8.08 4.87
CA ARG A 20 12.47 7.86 5.24
C ARG A 20 12.61 7.58 6.73
N ALA A 21 11.94 8.35 7.59
CA ALA A 21 11.95 8.13 9.04
C ALA A 21 11.36 6.76 9.42
N GLN A 22 10.25 6.37 8.79
CA GLN A 22 9.62 5.07 9.03
C GLN A 22 10.52 3.90 8.63
N VAL A 23 11.23 3.99 7.51
CA VAL A 23 12.21 2.96 7.11
C VAL A 23 13.43 2.97 8.03
N ALA A 24 13.96 4.14 8.37
CA ALA A 24 15.12 4.27 9.26
C ALA A 24 14.84 3.73 10.68
N SER A 25 13.59 3.82 11.14
CA SER A 25 13.17 3.26 12.43
C SER A 25 13.13 1.72 12.46
N GLY A 26 13.22 1.05 11.31
CA GLY A 26 13.16 -0.41 11.19
C GLY A 26 11.73 -0.99 11.18
N HIS A 27 10.68 -0.17 11.32
CA HIS A 27 9.29 -0.65 11.26
C HIS A 27 8.88 -1.15 9.86
N TYR A 28 9.55 -0.68 8.80
CA TYR A 28 9.28 -1.06 7.42
C TYR A 28 10.59 -1.28 6.67
N GLY A 29 10.65 -2.29 5.80
CA GLY A 29 11.87 -2.63 5.05
C GLY A 29 12.11 -1.74 3.83
N ASN A 30 11.06 -1.08 3.31
CA ASN A 30 11.16 -0.19 2.15
C ASN A 30 9.98 0.80 2.07
N ALA A 31 10.14 1.81 1.22
CA ALA A 31 9.11 2.82 0.98
C ALA A 31 7.78 2.23 0.49
N SER A 32 7.81 1.20 -0.35
CA SER A 32 6.59 0.58 -0.86
C SER A 32 5.76 -0.10 0.24
N GLU A 33 6.39 -0.61 1.30
CA GLU A 33 5.69 -1.15 2.46
C GLU A 33 4.99 -0.06 3.27
N VAL A 34 5.66 1.07 3.51
CA VAL A 34 5.07 2.23 4.18
C VAL A 34 3.84 2.71 3.42
N VAL A 35 3.96 2.87 2.10
CA VAL A 35 2.84 3.31 1.24
C VAL A 35 1.70 2.30 1.27
N ARG A 36 1.99 1.00 1.19
CA ARG A 36 0.94 -0.04 1.30
C ARG A 36 0.25 -0.03 2.67
N ALA A 37 0.97 0.18 3.75
CA ALA A 37 0.38 0.29 5.09
C ALA A 37 -0.55 1.51 5.19
N GLY A 38 -0.10 2.67 4.70
CA GLY A 38 -0.94 3.88 4.64
C GLY A 38 -2.20 3.68 3.81
N LEU A 39 -2.09 3.05 2.64
CA LEU A 39 -3.25 2.72 1.80
C LEU A 39 -4.20 1.75 2.49
N ARG A 40 -3.72 0.72 3.20
CA ARG A 40 -4.59 -0.21 3.95
C ARG A 40 -5.42 0.52 5.02
N LEU A 41 -4.80 1.43 5.77
CA LEU A 41 -5.49 2.24 6.77
C LEU A 41 -6.55 3.15 6.13
N LEU A 42 -6.26 3.73 4.97
CA LEU A 42 -7.25 4.51 4.21
C LEU A 42 -8.42 3.62 3.75
N MET A 43 -8.13 2.43 3.21
CA MET A 43 -9.13 1.47 2.75
C MET A 43 -10.00 0.90 3.87
N GLU A 44 -9.50 0.83 5.11
CA GLU A 44 -10.29 0.41 6.28
C GLU A 44 -11.31 1.47 6.71
N ARG A 45 -10.97 2.74 6.50
CA ARG A 45 -11.84 3.88 6.83
C ARG A 45 -12.83 4.19 5.72
N ASP A 46 -12.60 3.68 4.51
CA ASP A 46 -13.48 3.87 3.36
C ASP A 46 -14.52 2.74 3.23
N PRO A 47 -15.81 3.01 3.52
CA PRO A 47 -16.87 2.02 3.41
C PRO A 47 -17.11 1.54 1.97
N ALA A 48 -16.76 2.33 0.96
CA ALA A 48 -16.84 1.90 -0.43
C ALA A 48 -15.80 0.83 -0.76
N VAL A 49 -14.62 0.90 -0.14
CA VAL A 49 -13.55 -0.08 -0.34
C VAL A 49 -13.83 -1.39 0.38
N ALA A 50 -14.55 -1.39 1.50
CA ALA A 50 -15.01 -2.63 2.14
C ALA A 50 -15.80 -3.53 1.17
N ARG A 51 -16.61 -2.92 0.30
CA ARG A 51 -17.35 -3.63 -0.76
C ARG A 51 -16.43 -4.19 -1.84
N LEU A 52 -15.38 -3.45 -2.21
CA LEU A 52 -14.38 -3.89 -3.19
C LEU A 52 -13.49 -5.01 -2.64
N LYS A 53 -13.13 -4.99 -1.34
CA LYS A 53 -12.40 -6.08 -0.67
C LYS A 53 -13.20 -7.40 -0.71
N ALA A 54 -14.52 -7.34 -0.51
CA ALA A 54 -15.40 -8.51 -0.63
C ALA A 54 -15.49 -9.07 -2.07
N ALA A 55 -15.38 -8.21 -3.08
CA ALA A 55 -15.38 -8.61 -4.49
C ALA A 55 -14.01 -9.10 -5.00
N GLY A 56 -12.91 -8.64 -4.39
CA GLY A 56 -11.54 -8.91 -4.83
C GLY A 56 -10.95 -10.27 -4.44
N SER A 57 -11.60 -11.04 -3.56
CA SER A 57 -11.14 -12.39 -3.17
C SER A 57 -11.40 -13.47 -4.23
N LYS A 58 -11.95 -13.11 -5.39
CA LYS A 58 -12.27 -13.99 -6.53
C LYS A 58 -11.42 -13.69 -7.78
N ALA A 59 -10.11 -13.47 -7.65
CA ALA A 59 -9.14 -13.54 -8.76
C ALA A 59 -7.73 -13.52 -8.14
N GLN A 60 -6.84 -14.47 -8.35
CA GLN A 60 -6.46 -15.09 -9.61
C GLN A 60 -5.96 -16.53 -9.38
N PRO A 61 -6.46 -17.54 -10.11
CA PRO A 61 -5.92 -18.88 -10.10
C PRO A 61 -4.58 -18.94 -10.86
N ASN A 62 -3.79 -19.89 -10.40
CA ASN A 62 -2.46 -20.31 -10.86
C ASN A 62 -2.21 -20.17 -12.37
N ARG A 63 -1.07 -19.55 -12.72
CA ARG A 63 -0.32 -19.82 -13.95
C ARG A 63 1.15 -19.90 -13.57
#